data_AF-A0A8J2S5V2-F1
#
_entry.id   AF-A0A8J2S5V2-F1
#
_cell.length_a   1.000
_cell.length_b   1.000
_cell.length_c   1.000
_cell.angle_alpha   90.00
_cell.angle_beta   90.00
_cell.angle_gamma   90.00
#
_symmetry.space_group_name_H-M   'P 1'
#
loop_
_entity.id
_entity.type
_entity.pdbx_description
1 polymer ?
#
loop_
_entity_poly.entity_id
_entity_poly.type
_entity_poly.pdbx_seq_one_letter_code
_entity_poly.pdbx_strand_id
1 'polypeptide(L)'
;LCAHRACALRADNAAPTCVYYRRNENPIHNSVSMQVSMQVWFLLLAALPTGVSSGVCSRAPKRGVAVHTAQTCDVLDAHKRSSWWYSWGLGTGFDGSFCATPDDAAARARASMDFVPMFWGEGHINDFVAAPEAWHHELDQASYLLTFNEPEFSAQANISPRRAAQLWPTLVEIAQNYSLELVAPCVSAGVHGERWWAPWQSNCTALHGSCEFDYGCTHNYFQPAPCRDDVSWWACVGNGDDGTEHLEQELQTWYENTGGKPIWVTEFACNPWAERSCNASLHSRLMDQVVPVLEASPLVNRYAWFAAYEAASMPGNALNRETWSQLTSFSCPNNSWTAGYGDASWQIQTNAECVAAAEADASCATPLVLNIGWDACYCATDACDAPVATSYMTTYRYAGDGQGLAPLESVSAVTSADAVADSVADSVADSVAHCRGALVVVVVVVRQAGDSDNCLDGDPRCWHLCMCWSDVILLWTDVPRIMGFERS
;
A
#
# COMPACT_ATOMS: atom_id res chain seq x y z
N LEU A 1 35.66 6.64 43.44
CA LEU A 1 36.56 7.07 44.54
C LEU A 1 37.20 8.40 44.13
N CYS A 2 37.01 9.43 44.96
CA CYS A 2 37.56 10.82 44.94
C CYS A 2 37.11 11.75 43.78
N ALA A 3 36.21 12.75 43.93
CA ALA A 3 36.16 13.97 44.79
C ALA A 3 37.15 15.06 44.31
N HIS A 4 36.82 16.35 44.11
CA HIS A 4 36.22 17.33 45.03
C HIS A 4 35.84 18.67 44.29
N ARG A 5 34.65 19.24 44.55
CA ARG A 5 34.32 20.51 45.30
C ARG A 5 34.48 21.89 44.62
N ALA A 6 33.31 22.47 44.32
CA ALA A 6 32.70 23.71 44.83
C ALA A 6 33.54 24.97 45.17
N CYS A 7 33.05 26.12 44.69
CA CYS A 7 33.05 27.40 45.42
C CYS A 7 31.80 28.23 45.05
N ALA A 8 31.19 28.84 46.05
CA ALA A 8 29.95 29.63 46.01
C ALA A 8 30.24 31.14 46.16
N LEU A 9 29.29 31.99 45.76
CA LEU A 9 29.12 33.35 46.29
C LEU A 9 27.62 33.73 46.37
N ARG A 10 27.22 34.11 47.59
CA ARG A 10 25.98 34.80 48.09
C ARG A 10 26.05 36.31 47.72
N ALA A 11 25.09 37.22 47.91
CA ALA A 11 23.64 37.33 48.24
C ALA A 11 23.28 38.86 48.19
N ASP A 12 22.02 39.19 48.49
CA ASP A 12 21.44 40.50 48.91
C ASP A 12 20.82 41.39 47.81
N ASN A 13 19.74 42.15 48.00
CA ASN A 13 18.57 42.18 48.91
C ASN A 13 17.62 43.28 48.36
N ALA A 14 16.31 43.03 48.24
CA ALA A 14 15.24 44.03 48.41
C ALA A 14 13.85 43.35 48.44
N ALA A 15 13.07 43.63 49.48
CA ALA A 15 11.65 43.32 49.67
C ALA A 15 10.98 44.61 50.21
N PRO A 16 9.67 44.68 50.52
CA PRO A 16 8.45 44.12 49.92
C PRO A 16 7.40 45.23 49.62
N THR A 17 6.26 44.92 48.98
CA THR A 17 5.04 45.75 49.18
C THR A 17 3.79 44.88 49.27
N CYS A 18 3.13 44.94 50.43
CA CYS A 18 1.79 44.40 50.65
C CYS A 18 0.74 45.44 50.28
N VAL A 19 -0.37 45.01 49.68
CA VAL A 19 -1.65 45.72 49.77
C VAL A 19 -2.71 44.74 50.26
N TYR A 20 -3.26 45.02 51.44
CA TYR A 20 -4.45 44.39 52.01
C TYR A 20 -5.69 45.17 51.60
N TYR A 21 -6.77 44.50 51.21
CA TYR A 21 -8.14 44.97 51.49
C TYR A 21 -9.04 43.80 51.95
N ARG A 22 -10.06 44.19 52.72
CA ARG A 22 -10.76 43.47 53.80
C ARG A 22 -11.71 42.33 53.39
N ARG A 23 -11.82 41.42 54.36
CA ARG A 23 -12.82 40.37 54.61
C ARG A 23 -14.27 40.90 54.65
N ASN A 24 -15.21 40.13 54.11
CA ASN A 24 -16.58 39.97 54.63
C ASN A 24 -16.99 38.48 54.47
N GLU A 25 -17.92 38.05 55.30
CA GLU A 25 -17.98 36.73 55.93
C GLU A 25 -18.89 35.70 55.23
N ASN A 26 -18.49 34.41 55.39
CA ASN A 26 -19.30 33.20 55.60
C ASN A 26 -20.01 32.47 54.43
N PRO A 27 -20.23 31.13 54.57
CA PRO A 27 -19.68 30.13 53.65
C PRO A 27 -20.74 29.15 53.11
N ILE A 28 -20.36 28.23 52.21
CA ILE A 28 -20.75 26.79 52.19
C ILE A 28 -19.87 26.06 51.16
N HIS A 29 -19.39 24.89 51.57
CA HIS A 29 -18.45 23.98 50.93
C HIS A 29 -18.89 23.43 49.56
N ASN A 30 -17.95 23.31 48.61
CA ASN A 30 -17.37 22.03 48.23
C ASN A 30 -16.15 22.21 47.32
N SER A 31 -15.02 21.72 47.81
CA SER A 31 -13.71 21.71 47.17
C SER A 31 -13.49 20.39 46.41
N VAL A 32 -13.16 20.47 45.12
CA VAL A 32 -12.27 19.50 44.46
C VAL A 32 -11.22 20.31 43.71
N SER A 33 -9.98 20.26 44.19
CA SER A 33 -8.81 20.88 43.59
C SER A 33 -8.20 19.91 42.59
N MET A 34 -8.26 20.21 41.30
CA MET A 34 -7.44 19.54 40.28
C MET A 34 -6.04 20.16 40.31
N GLN A 35 -5.04 19.40 40.78
CA GLN A 35 -3.63 19.72 40.59
C GLN A 35 -3.22 19.35 39.16
N VAL A 36 -2.80 20.34 38.38
CA VAL A 36 -2.09 20.12 37.11
C VAL A 36 -0.59 20.20 37.40
N SER A 37 0.12 19.08 37.29
CA SER A 37 1.58 19.03 37.35
C SER A 37 2.15 19.28 35.95
N MET A 38 2.77 20.44 35.74
CA MET A 38 3.60 20.71 34.57
C MET A 38 5.00 20.14 34.81
N GLN A 39 5.39 19.10 34.07
CA GLN A 39 6.79 18.69 33.95
C GLN A 39 7.38 19.27 32.66
N VAL A 40 8.44 20.08 32.81
CA VAL A 40 9.20 20.66 31.69
C VAL A 40 10.43 19.80 31.46
N TRP A 41 10.53 19.16 30.29
CA TRP A 41 11.74 18.47 29.82
C TRP A 41 12.57 19.43 28.98
N PHE A 42 13.84 19.65 29.37
CA PHE A 42 14.81 20.37 28.56
C PHE A 42 15.53 19.37 27.64
N LEU A 43 15.26 19.42 26.34
CA LEU A 43 16.06 18.74 25.31
C LEU A 43 17.09 19.71 24.74
N LEU A 44 18.37 19.42 24.94
CA LEU A 44 19.50 20.09 24.28
C LEU A 44 19.57 19.64 22.82
N LEU A 45 19.23 20.54 21.89
CA LEU A 45 19.46 20.33 20.45
C LEU A 45 20.91 20.71 20.11
N ALA A 46 21.71 19.71 19.77
CA ALA A 46 22.98 19.91 19.08
C ALA A 46 22.70 20.41 17.65
N ALA A 47 23.41 21.45 17.23
CA ALA A 47 23.29 22.01 15.89
C ALA A 47 23.76 20.98 14.84
N LEU A 48 22.83 20.47 14.03
CA LEU A 48 23.13 19.70 12.82
C LEU A 48 23.22 20.65 11.61
N PRO A 49 24.08 20.35 10.62
CA PRO A 49 24.26 21.21 9.46
C PRO A 49 22.97 21.27 8.64
N THR A 50 22.53 22.48 8.29
CA THR A 50 21.40 22.73 7.39
C THR A 50 21.79 22.43 5.95
N GLY A 51 21.88 21.15 5.62
CA GLY A 51 21.76 20.66 4.25
C GLY A 51 20.30 20.27 4.04
N VAL A 52 19.50 21.14 3.43
CA VAL A 52 18.22 20.73 2.84
C VAL A 52 18.59 19.88 1.62
N SER A 53 18.79 18.58 1.84
CA SER A 53 18.66 17.61 0.78
C SER A 53 17.22 17.67 0.34
N SER A 54 16.97 18.04 -0.92
CA SER A 54 15.72 17.72 -1.59
C SER A 54 15.55 16.21 -1.48
N GLY A 55 14.80 15.76 -0.46
CA GLY A 55 14.54 14.35 -0.23
C GLY A 55 13.84 13.82 -1.46
N VAL A 56 14.56 13.10 -2.31
CA VAL A 56 13.93 12.14 -3.22
C VAL A 56 13.08 11.28 -2.30
N CYS A 57 11.76 11.25 -2.53
CA CYS A 57 10.87 10.37 -1.80
C CYS A 57 11.37 8.95 -2.05
N SER A 58 12.15 8.40 -1.11
CA SER A 58 12.74 7.09 -1.26
C SER A 58 11.61 6.08 -1.24
N ARG A 59 11.56 5.20 -2.24
CA ARG A 59 10.61 4.09 -2.28
C ARG A 59 10.70 3.29 -0.97
N ALA A 60 9.56 2.87 -0.44
CA ALA A 60 9.52 2.03 0.74
C ALA A 60 10.03 0.63 0.37
N PRO A 61 11.11 0.13 1.00
CA PRO A 61 11.83 -1.07 0.54
C PRO A 61 11.02 -2.37 0.67
N LYS A 62 9.97 -2.36 1.52
CA LYS A 62 9.10 -3.52 1.72
C LYS A 62 7.91 -3.55 0.77
N ARG A 63 7.44 -2.38 0.32
CA ARG A 63 6.14 -2.21 -0.32
C ARG A 63 6.18 -2.66 -1.78
N GLY A 64 5.25 -3.53 -2.16
CA GLY A 64 5.10 -4.03 -3.52
C GLY A 64 3.66 -4.02 -4.01
N VAL A 65 3.49 -4.41 -5.26
CA VAL A 65 2.20 -4.47 -5.94
C VAL A 65 2.11 -5.77 -6.72
N ALA A 66 0.98 -6.45 -6.62
CA ALA A 66 0.69 -7.62 -7.42
C ALA A 66 0.04 -7.20 -8.76
N VAL A 67 0.71 -7.43 -9.88
CA VAL A 67 0.35 -6.94 -11.23
C VAL A 67 0.25 -8.11 -12.20
N HIS A 68 -0.96 -8.60 -12.47
CA HIS A 68 -1.16 -9.79 -13.32
C HIS A 68 -0.87 -9.46 -14.79
N THR A 69 -1.68 -8.58 -15.38
CA THR A 69 -1.52 -8.13 -16.77
C THR A 69 -1.68 -6.63 -16.84
N ALA A 70 -0.72 -5.95 -17.45
CA ALA A 70 -0.77 -4.51 -17.67
C ALA A 70 -1.91 -4.15 -18.64
N GLN A 71 -2.69 -3.10 -18.32
CA GLN A 71 -3.65 -2.57 -19.29
C GLN A 71 -3.06 -1.39 -20.09
N THR A 72 -1.93 -0.86 -19.64
CA THR A 72 -1.19 0.24 -20.25
C THR A 72 0.32 0.06 -20.04
N CYS A 73 1.14 0.80 -20.81
CA CYS A 73 2.60 0.77 -20.67
C CYS A 73 3.14 1.51 -19.43
N ASP A 74 2.28 2.17 -18.66
CA ASP A 74 2.61 3.01 -17.50
C ASP A 74 1.91 2.55 -16.20
N VAL A 75 1.44 1.29 -16.17
CA VAL A 75 0.73 0.67 -15.03
C VAL A 75 1.39 0.87 -13.66
N LEU A 76 2.72 1.02 -13.61
CA LEU A 76 3.51 1.18 -12.39
C LEU A 76 3.87 2.65 -12.06
N ASP A 77 3.59 3.62 -12.93
CA ASP A 77 4.13 5.00 -12.80
C ASP A 77 3.58 5.75 -11.58
N ALA A 78 2.35 5.45 -11.14
CA ALA A 78 1.80 6.07 -9.93
C ALA A 78 2.18 5.37 -8.63
N HIS A 79 2.79 4.18 -8.70
CA HIS A 79 3.20 3.42 -7.53
C HIS A 79 4.54 3.91 -6.98
N LYS A 80 4.73 5.24 -6.89
CA LYS A 80 6.01 5.92 -6.58
C LYS A 80 6.64 5.57 -5.23
N ARG A 81 5.88 4.94 -4.32
CA ARG A 81 6.36 4.48 -3.01
C ARG A 81 6.61 2.96 -2.95
N SER A 82 6.20 2.19 -3.95
CA SER A 82 6.46 0.75 -4.02
C SER A 82 7.88 0.49 -4.54
N SER A 83 8.55 -0.57 -4.13
CA SER A 83 9.91 -0.89 -4.55
C SER A 83 10.01 -2.17 -5.37
N TRP A 84 8.92 -2.94 -5.48
CA TRP A 84 8.93 -4.19 -6.25
C TRP A 84 7.53 -4.57 -6.76
N TRP A 85 7.46 -5.46 -7.74
CA TRP A 85 6.23 -6.07 -8.23
C TRP A 85 6.45 -7.52 -8.69
N TYR A 86 5.36 -8.26 -8.81
CA TYR A 86 5.34 -9.60 -9.39
C TYR A 86 4.01 -9.83 -10.12
N SER A 87 3.94 -10.90 -10.92
CA SER A 87 2.87 -11.16 -11.89
C SER A 87 2.40 -12.61 -11.90
N TRP A 88 2.67 -13.37 -10.83
CA TRP A 88 2.37 -14.82 -10.72
C TRP A 88 3.02 -15.70 -11.80
N GLY A 89 4.06 -15.21 -12.47
CA GLY A 89 4.78 -15.98 -13.48
C GLY A 89 6.20 -15.46 -13.67
N LEU A 90 6.84 -15.97 -14.71
CA LEU A 90 8.18 -15.51 -15.12
C LEU A 90 8.13 -14.23 -15.97
N GLY A 91 7.03 -14.01 -16.70
CA GLY A 91 6.83 -12.82 -17.52
C GLY A 91 6.40 -11.62 -16.69
N THR A 92 6.76 -10.42 -17.09
CA THR A 92 6.66 -9.19 -16.26
C THR A 92 5.24 -8.67 -16.02
N GLY A 93 4.24 -9.29 -16.67
CA GLY A 93 2.87 -8.81 -16.77
C GLY A 93 2.65 -7.81 -17.90
N PHE A 94 3.70 -7.35 -18.60
CA PHE A 94 3.58 -6.53 -19.81
C PHE A 94 3.42 -7.37 -21.08
N ASP A 95 3.82 -8.64 -21.07
CA ASP A 95 3.66 -9.55 -22.21
C ASP A 95 2.20 -9.94 -22.42
N GLY A 96 1.76 -10.02 -23.68
CA GLY A 96 0.36 -10.32 -24.03
C GLY A 96 -0.64 -9.26 -23.56
N SER A 97 -0.15 -8.10 -23.12
CA SER A 97 -0.93 -7.01 -22.54
C SER A 97 -1.41 -6.01 -23.62
N PHE A 98 -2.14 -4.97 -23.22
CA PHE A 98 -2.51 -3.86 -24.12
C PHE A 98 -1.41 -2.81 -24.30
N CYS A 99 -0.21 -3.04 -23.74
CA CYS A 99 0.95 -2.18 -23.95
C CYS A 99 1.59 -2.45 -25.32
N ALA A 100 1.75 -1.39 -26.13
CA ALA A 100 2.37 -1.46 -27.45
C ALA A 100 3.90 -1.65 -27.43
N THR A 101 4.55 -1.36 -26.31
CA THR A 101 6.00 -1.46 -26.13
C THR A 101 6.33 -2.20 -24.83
N PRO A 102 6.00 -3.50 -24.72
CA PRO A 102 6.08 -4.24 -23.45
C PRO A 102 7.50 -4.30 -22.88
N ASP A 103 8.51 -4.59 -23.71
CA ASP A 103 9.91 -4.67 -23.29
C ASP A 103 10.42 -3.32 -22.74
N ASP A 104 10.14 -2.22 -23.44
CA ASP A 104 10.53 -0.88 -23.00
C ASP A 104 9.79 -0.48 -21.71
N ALA A 105 8.54 -0.87 -21.56
CA ALA A 105 7.75 -0.61 -20.36
C ALA A 105 8.30 -1.41 -19.16
N ALA A 106 8.61 -2.68 -19.35
CA ALA A 106 9.23 -3.52 -18.33
C ALA A 106 10.62 -2.98 -17.93
N ALA A 107 11.45 -2.59 -18.90
CA ALA A 107 12.77 -2.00 -18.65
C ALA A 107 12.67 -0.67 -17.87
N ARG A 108 11.71 0.20 -18.21
CA ARG A 108 11.44 1.43 -17.46
C ARG A 108 10.96 1.15 -16.04
N ALA A 109 10.06 0.18 -15.87
CA ALA A 109 9.59 -0.22 -14.54
C ALA A 109 10.76 -0.72 -13.67
N ARG A 110 11.64 -1.57 -14.24
CA ARG A 110 12.84 -2.11 -13.60
C ARG A 110 13.84 -1.04 -13.17
N ALA A 111 13.91 0.07 -13.89
CA ALA A 111 14.77 1.18 -13.50
C ALA A 111 14.36 1.81 -12.16
N SER A 112 13.16 1.50 -11.64
CA SER A 112 12.65 2.08 -10.41
C SER A 112 12.13 1.07 -9.38
N MET A 113 11.80 -0.16 -9.78
CA MET A 113 11.27 -1.21 -8.91
C MET A 113 11.91 -2.55 -9.28
N ASP A 114 11.94 -3.50 -8.35
CA ASP A 114 12.42 -4.87 -8.65
C ASP A 114 11.26 -5.72 -9.18
N PHE A 115 11.46 -6.39 -10.31
CA PHE A 115 10.57 -7.49 -10.69
C PHE A 115 10.99 -8.77 -9.99
N VAL A 116 10.01 -9.52 -9.45
CA VAL A 116 10.25 -10.81 -8.81
C VAL A 116 9.51 -11.92 -9.57
N PRO A 117 10.22 -12.79 -10.31
CA PRO A 117 9.60 -13.90 -11.03
C PRO A 117 9.04 -14.96 -10.08
N MET A 118 8.05 -15.71 -10.55
CA MET A 118 7.39 -16.76 -9.78
C MET A 118 7.25 -18.07 -10.57
N PHE A 119 7.69 -19.18 -9.96
CA PHE A 119 7.27 -20.53 -10.37
C PHE A 119 5.97 -20.91 -9.68
N TRP A 120 4.84 -20.38 -10.20
CA TRP A 120 3.53 -20.53 -9.57
C TRP A 120 3.15 -21.99 -9.31
N GLY A 121 3.54 -22.91 -10.19
CA GLY A 121 3.28 -24.34 -10.03
C GLY A 121 4.24 -25.21 -10.84
N GLU A 122 4.04 -26.53 -10.79
CA GLU A 122 4.94 -27.52 -11.41
C GLU A 122 5.09 -27.31 -12.93
N GLY A 123 4.03 -26.92 -13.63
CA GLY A 123 4.06 -26.64 -15.07
C GLY A 123 5.11 -25.60 -15.44
N HIS A 124 5.20 -24.50 -14.68
CA HIS A 124 6.17 -23.44 -14.92
C HIS A 124 7.63 -23.91 -14.79
N ILE A 125 7.90 -24.84 -13.87
CA ILE A 125 9.25 -25.44 -13.75
C ILE A 125 9.57 -26.26 -15.00
N ASN A 126 8.62 -27.09 -15.44
CA ASN A 126 8.81 -27.95 -16.61
C ASN A 126 9.02 -27.12 -17.88
N ASP A 127 8.21 -26.08 -18.07
CA ASP A 127 8.30 -25.18 -19.23
C ASP A 127 9.63 -24.44 -19.24
N PHE A 128 10.09 -23.95 -18.08
CA PHE A 128 11.39 -23.29 -17.93
C PHE A 128 12.56 -24.24 -18.22
N VAL A 129 12.56 -25.44 -17.65
CA VAL A 129 13.65 -26.42 -17.89
C VAL A 129 13.70 -26.87 -19.35
N ALA A 130 12.55 -26.88 -20.05
CA ALA A 130 12.48 -27.20 -21.46
C ALA A 130 12.81 -26.02 -22.39
N ALA A 131 12.73 -24.78 -21.90
CA ALA A 131 12.95 -23.58 -22.69
C ALA A 131 14.44 -23.39 -23.03
N PRO A 132 14.75 -22.76 -24.17
CA PRO A 132 16.11 -22.32 -24.46
C PRO A 132 16.59 -21.32 -23.41
N GLU A 133 17.85 -21.42 -22.99
CA GLU A 133 18.46 -20.52 -21.98
C GLU A 133 18.32 -19.03 -22.33
N ALA A 134 18.31 -18.68 -23.63
CA ALA A 134 18.08 -17.31 -24.09
C ALA A 134 16.72 -16.71 -23.65
N TRP A 135 15.79 -17.55 -23.19
CA TRP A 135 14.46 -17.15 -22.73
C TRP A 135 14.43 -16.95 -21.20
N HIS A 136 15.53 -17.22 -20.49
CA HIS A 136 15.61 -17.13 -19.03
C HIS A 136 16.01 -15.73 -18.53
N HIS A 137 16.06 -14.74 -19.42
CA HIS A 137 16.51 -13.36 -19.16
C HIS A 137 15.86 -12.66 -17.96
N GLU A 138 14.65 -13.08 -17.59
CA GLU A 138 13.91 -12.58 -16.44
C GLU A 138 14.55 -12.99 -15.11
N LEU A 139 15.10 -14.21 -15.03
CA LEU A 139 15.85 -14.66 -13.85
C LEU A 139 17.23 -14.00 -13.77
N ASP A 140 17.90 -13.73 -14.91
CA ASP A 140 19.19 -13.04 -14.94
C ASP A 140 19.15 -11.62 -14.38
N GLN A 141 17.96 -11.01 -14.35
CA GLN A 141 17.73 -9.65 -13.87
C GLN A 141 17.11 -9.60 -12.48
N ALA A 142 16.74 -10.75 -11.91
CA ALA A 142 16.09 -10.85 -10.62
C ALA A 142 17.10 -11.08 -9.49
N SER A 143 16.70 -10.73 -8.27
CA SER A 143 17.44 -11.06 -7.04
C SER A 143 16.72 -12.14 -6.22
N TYR A 144 15.45 -12.37 -6.51
CA TYR A 144 14.54 -13.21 -5.73
C TYR A 144 13.75 -14.12 -6.64
N LEU A 145 13.36 -15.28 -6.11
CA LEU A 145 12.47 -16.20 -6.79
C LEU A 145 11.30 -16.59 -5.89
N LEU A 146 10.08 -16.17 -6.25
CA LEU A 146 8.86 -16.70 -5.66
C LEU A 146 8.60 -18.12 -6.20
N THR A 147 8.11 -19.01 -5.34
CA THR A 147 7.83 -20.40 -5.73
C THR A 147 6.34 -20.69 -5.76
N PHE A 148 5.88 -21.82 -5.24
CA PHE A 148 4.52 -22.30 -5.48
C PHE A 148 3.46 -21.38 -4.87
N ASN A 149 2.42 -21.07 -5.65
CA ASN A 149 1.30 -20.22 -5.23
C ASN A 149 0.16 -21.05 -4.65
N GLU A 150 -0.10 -20.88 -3.36
CA GLU A 150 -1.17 -21.57 -2.64
C GLU A 150 -1.28 -23.07 -2.99
N PRO A 151 -0.18 -23.83 -2.86
CA PRO A 151 -0.14 -25.24 -3.27
C PRO A 151 -1.17 -26.11 -2.55
N GLU A 152 -1.72 -25.65 -1.43
CA GLU A 152 -2.79 -26.29 -0.67
C GLU A 152 -4.17 -26.22 -1.31
N PHE A 153 -4.42 -25.29 -2.24
CA PHE A 153 -5.73 -25.13 -2.88
C PHE A 153 -5.80 -25.80 -4.25
N SER A 154 -6.88 -26.55 -4.49
CA SER A 154 -7.11 -27.27 -5.74
C SER A 154 -7.34 -26.36 -6.95
N ALA A 155 -7.77 -25.12 -6.71
CA ALA A 155 -7.97 -24.09 -7.73
C ALA A 155 -6.70 -23.26 -8.01
N GLN A 156 -5.63 -23.52 -7.25
CA GLN A 156 -4.34 -22.83 -7.34
C GLN A 156 -3.27 -23.83 -7.79
N ALA A 157 -2.02 -23.73 -7.29
CA ALA A 157 -0.94 -24.61 -7.76
C ALA A 157 -1.25 -26.09 -7.54
N ASN A 158 -2.07 -26.42 -6.53
CA ASN A 158 -2.58 -27.76 -6.28
C ASN A 158 -1.47 -28.83 -6.25
N ILE A 159 -0.44 -28.58 -5.44
CA ILE A 159 0.74 -29.44 -5.34
C ILE A 159 0.74 -30.08 -3.97
N SER A 160 0.75 -31.41 -3.88
CA SER A 160 0.85 -32.07 -2.58
C SER A 160 2.19 -31.73 -1.87
N PRO A 161 2.23 -31.72 -0.53
CA PRO A 161 3.47 -31.43 0.21
C PRO A 161 4.65 -32.33 -0.19
N ARG A 162 4.39 -33.61 -0.46
CA ARG A 162 5.43 -34.56 -0.89
C ARG A 162 5.92 -34.26 -2.31
N ARG A 163 5.03 -33.86 -3.23
CA ARG A 163 5.42 -33.50 -4.60
C ARG A 163 6.24 -32.21 -4.62
N ALA A 164 5.82 -31.19 -3.90
CA ALA A 164 6.60 -29.96 -3.75
C ALA A 164 8.00 -30.22 -3.18
N ALA A 165 8.12 -31.11 -2.18
CA ALA A 165 9.42 -31.53 -1.65
C ALA A 165 10.29 -32.27 -2.69
N GLN A 166 9.70 -33.06 -3.59
CA GLN A 166 10.44 -33.73 -4.68
C GLN A 166 10.94 -32.76 -5.76
N LEU A 167 10.19 -31.69 -6.03
CA LEU A 167 10.57 -30.64 -6.98
C LEU A 167 11.61 -29.68 -6.41
N TRP A 168 11.72 -29.61 -5.09
CA TRP A 168 12.54 -28.61 -4.39
C TRP A 168 14.01 -28.55 -4.82
N PRO A 169 14.73 -29.68 -5.04
CA PRO A 169 16.12 -29.63 -5.50
C PRO A 169 16.31 -28.90 -6.83
N THR A 170 15.34 -29.01 -7.76
CA THR A 170 15.38 -28.30 -9.04
C THR A 170 15.26 -26.79 -8.83
N LEU A 171 14.39 -26.33 -7.93
CA LEU A 171 14.27 -24.91 -7.59
C LEU A 171 15.53 -24.37 -6.91
N VAL A 172 16.16 -25.16 -6.03
CA VAL A 172 17.44 -24.81 -5.41
C VAL A 172 18.56 -24.70 -6.44
N GLU A 173 18.63 -25.64 -7.39
CA GLU A 173 19.62 -25.59 -8.49
C GLU A 173 19.40 -24.37 -9.39
N ILE A 174 18.15 -24.07 -9.76
CA ILE A 174 17.81 -22.87 -10.54
C ILE A 174 18.23 -21.61 -9.76
N ALA A 175 17.86 -21.50 -8.48
CA ALA A 175 18.22 -20.35 -7.66
C ALA A 175 19.75 -20.16 -7.58
N GLN A 176 20.52 -21.24 -7.45
CA GLN A 176 21.99 -21.18 -7.45
C GLN A 176 22.55 -20.75 -8.80
N ASN A 177 22.04 -21.29 -9.91
CA ASN A 177 22.51 -20.95 -11.25
C ASN A 177 22.29 -19.47 -11.61
N TYR A 178 21.19 -18.89 -11.13
CA TYR A 178 20.82 -17.49 -11.36
C TYR A 178 21.15 -16.55 -10.18
N SER A 179 21.82 -17.06 -9.14
CA SER A 179 22.16 -16.29 -7.92
C SER A 179 20.96 -15.60 -7.26
N LEU A 180 19.83 -16.31 -7.17
CA LEU A 180 18.56 -15.84 -6.61
C LEU A 180 18.41 -16.26 -5.15
N GLU A 181 17.85 -15.38 -4.32
CA GLU A 181 17.35 -15.75 -3.00
C GLU A 181 15.96 -16.41 -3.13
N LEU A 182 15.82 -17.60 -2.54
CA LEU A 182 14.65 -18.45 -2.73
C LEU A 182 13.57 -18.13 -1.70
N VAL A 183 12.40 -17.73 -2.17
CA VAL A 183 11.22 -17.52 -1.33
C VAL A 183 10.40 -18.82 -1.32
N ALA A 184 10.14 -19.35 -0.13
CA ALA A 184 9.42 -20.59 0.10
C ALA A 184 7.99 -20.56 -0.50
N PRO A 185 7.31 -21.72 -0.61
CA PRO A 185 5.94 -21.77 -1.13
C PRO A 185 5.03 -20.78 -0.39
N CYS A 186 4.28 -19.99 -1.15
CA CYS A 186 3.39 -18.96 -0.64
C CYS A 186 2.04 -19.58 -0.29
N VAL A 187 1.84 -19.90 0.99
CA VAL A 187 0.59 -20.51 1.48
C VAL A 187 -0.35 -19.47 2.09
N SER A 188 -1.64 -19.73 2.09
CA SER A 188 -2.60 -18.91 2.85
C SER A 188 -2.33 -18.91 4.35
N ALA A 189 -2.58 -17.77 5.01
CA ALA A 189 -2.53 -17.67 6.47
C ALA A 189 -3.55 -18.61 7.15
N GLY A 190 -3.24 -19.00 8.39
CA GLY A 190 -4.05 -19.92 9.18
C GLY A 190 -4.02 -21.38 8.71
N VAL A 191 -5.09 -22.11 9.09
CA VAL A 191 -5.08 -23.58 9.17
C VAL A 191 -4.83 -24.31 7.85
N HIS A 192 -5.19 -23.72 6.71
CA HIS A 192 -5.03 -24.36 5.41
C HIS A 192 -3.55 -24.42 5.01
N GLY A 193 -2.86 -23.27 5.04
CA GLY A 193 -1.42 -23.22 4.78
C GLY A 193 -0.60 -23.99 5.80
N GLU A 194 -0.93 -23.88 7.10
CA GLU A 194 -0.20 -24.60 8.16
C GLU A 194 -0.26 -26.13 7.98
N ARG A 195 -1.42 -26.68 7.63
CA ARG A 195 -1.60 -28.12 7.40
C ARG A 195 -0.79 -28.64 6.21
N TRP A 196 -0.51 -27.77 5.23
CA TRP A 196 0.30 -28.11 4.08
C TRP A 196 1.80 -27.94 4.36
N TRP A 197 2.17 -26.85 5.04
CA TRP A 197 3.55 -26.45 5.32
C TRP A 197 4.32 -27.50 6.13
N ALA A 198 3.76 -27.94 7.26
CA ALA A 198 4.47 -28.85 8.16
C ALA A 198 4.84 -30.20 7.48
N PRO A 199 3.92 -30.87 6.76
CA PRO A 199 4.29 -32.04 5.96
C PRO A 199 5.30 -31.75 4.84
N TRP A 200 5.25 -30.57 4.20
CA TRP A 200 6.19 -30.23 3.12
C TRP A 200 7.61 -30.12 3.66
N GLN A 201 7.81 -29.35 4.73
CA GLN A 201 9.11 -29.16 5.35
C GLN A 201 9.69 -30.48 5.90
N SER A 202 8.84 -31.32 6.50
CA SER A 202 9.21 -32.67 6.96
C SER A 202 9.60 -33.59 5.81
N ASN A 203 8.81 -33.62 4.72
CA ASN A 203 9.12 -34.41 3.53
C ASN A 203 10.41 -33.93 2.87
N CYS A 204 10.63 -32.62 2.77
CA CYS A 204 11.82 -32.01 2.17
C CYS A 204 13.08 -32.42 2.96
N THR A 205 13.05 -32.27 4.27
CA THR A 205 14.14 -32.71 5.16
C THR A 205 14.37 -34.22 5.09
N ALA A 206 13.31 -35.02 5.05
CA ALA A 206 13.42 -36.47 4.96
C ALA A 206 13.99 -36.96 3.62
N LEU A 207 13.69 -36.27 2.52
CA LEU A 207 14.17 -36.63 1.18
C LEU A 207 15.60 -36.14 0.94
N HIS A 208 15.97 -34.97 1.45
CA HIS A 208 17.18 -34.24 1.04
C HIS A 208 18.13 -33.89 2.20
N GLY A 209 17.78 -34.21 3.44
CA GLY A 209 18.56 -33.92 4.66
C GLY A 209 18.37 -32.51 5.22
N SER A 210 17.94 -31.56 4.39
CA SER A 210 17.62 -30.18 4.74
C SER A 210 16.53 -29.64 3.80
N CYS A 211 15.96 -28.49 4.13
CA CYS A 211 15.08 -27.76 3.22
C CYS A 211 15.56 -26.31 3.10
N GLU A 212 16.26 -26.02 2.01
CA GLU A 212 16.90 -24.73 1.78
C GLU A 212 15.92 -23.71 1.20
N PHE A 213 15.79 -22.56 1.85
CA PHE A 213 15.07 -21.37 1.39
C PHE A 213 15.54 -20.19 2.22
N ASP A 214 15.45 -18.97 1.69
CA ASP A 214 15.93 -17.76 2.36
C ASP A 214 14.82 -17.04 3.11
N TYR A 215 13.59 -17.09 2.57
CA TYR A 215 12.44 -16.36 3.08
C TYR A 215 11.19 -17.26 3.17
N GLY A 216 10.36 -17.04 4.19
CA GLY A 216 8.99 -17.57 4.24
C GLY A 216 8.04 -16.73 3.38
N CYS A 217 6.91 -17.30 2.98
CA CYS A 217 5.91 -16.61 2.17
C CYS A 217 4.48 -16.93 2.60
N THR A 218 3.61 -15.92 2.71
CA THR A 218 2.21 -16.12 3.09
C THR A 218 1.25 -15.12 2.43
N HIS A 219 -0.02 -15.52 2.28
CA HIS A 219 -1.12 -14.68 1.80
C HIS A 219 -2.11 -14.38 2.93
N ASN A 220 -2.36 -13.10 3.16
CA ASN A 220 -3.09 -12.60 4.32
C ASN A 220 -4.37 -11.88 3.89
N TYR A 221 -5.51 -12.56 3.94
CA TYR A 221 -6.81 -11.99 3.65
C TYR A 221 -7.65 -11.85 4.92
N PHE A 222 -7.86 -10.61 5.36
CA PHE A 222 -8.61 -10.31 6.58
C PHE A 222 -9.74 -9.31 6.32
N GLN A 223 -10.70 -9.25 7.24
CA GLN A 223 -11.68 -8.19 7.37
C GLN A 223 -11.10 -7.10 8.28
N PRO A 224 -11.28 -5.80 7.94
CA PRO A 224 -10.81 -4.72 8.80
C PRO A 224 -11.62 -4.65 10.10
N ALA A 225 -10.94 -4.27 11.17
CA ALA A 225 -11.56 -3.94 12.45
C ALA A 225 -12.38 -2.62 12.34
N PRO A 226 -13.46 -2.46 13.11
CA PRO A 226 -14.09 -3.50 13.91
C PRO A 226 -14.76 -4.55 13.02
N CYS A 227 -14.43 -5.81 13.28
CA CYS A 227 -15.26 -6.91 12.85
C CYS A 227 -16.46 -6.93 13.78
N ARG A 228 -17.64 -6.65 13.23
CA ARG A 228 -18.87 -6.76 13.99
C ARG A 228 -19.13 -8.24 14.27
N ASP A 229 -20.16 -8.53 15.05
CA ASP A 229 -20.56 -9.91 15.41
C ASP A 229 -20.90 -10.81 14.20
N ASP A 230 -20.83 -10.28 12.97
CA ASP A 230 -21.05 -10.97 11.70
C ASP A 230 -19.78 -11.50 11.04
N VAL A 231 -18.60 -11.35 11.66
CA VAL A 231 -17.35 -11.87 11.11
C VAL A 231 -16.65 -12.73 12.16
N SER A 232 -16.44 -14.00 11.84
CA SER A 232 -15.63 -14.91 12.65
C SER A 232 -14.24 -14.34 12.95
N TRP A 233 -13.76 -14.55 14.18
CA TRP A 233 -12.49 -13.96 14.67
C TRP A 233 -11.29 -14.26 13.76
N TRP A 234 -11.20 -15.46 13.19
CA TRP A 234 -10.10 -15.90 12.32
C TRP A 234 -10.05 -15.14 10.99
N ALA A 235 -11.16 -14.55 10.57
CA ALA A 235 -11.24 -13.75 9.36
C ALA A 235 -10.99 -12.27 9.66
N CYS A 236 -10.87 -11.86 10.92
CA CYS A 236 -10.68 -10.47 11.31
C CYS A 236 -9.21 -10.12 11.49
N VAL A 237 -8.78 -8.91 11.12
CA VAL A 237 -7.40 -8.46 11.32
C VAL A 237 -7.01 -8.31 12.80
N GLY A 238 -7.99 -8.10 13.68
CA GLY A 238 -7.83 -7.97 15.14
C GLY A 238 -9.15 -7.62 15.84
N ASN A 239 -9.15 -7.51 17.16
CA ASN A 239 -10.34 -7.18 17.95
C ASN A 239 -10.44 -5.68 18.24
N GLY A 240 -11.58 -5.24 18.75
CA GLY A 240 -11.82 -3.83 19.04
C GLY A 240 -12.08 -3.00 17.78
N ASP A 241 -12.03 -1.67 17.91
CA ASP A 241 -12.37 -0.75 16.82
C ASP A 241 -11.26 -0.65 15.76
N ASP A 242 -10.00 -0.87 16.14
CA ASP A 242 -8.84 -0.69 15.27
C ASP A 242 -7.71 -1.71 15.49
N GLY A 243 -7.97 -2.81 16.20
CA GLY A 243 -6.94 -3.80 16.54
C GLY A 243 -6.42 -4.58 15.33
N THR A 244 -5.15 -4.97 15.43
CA THR A 244 -4.39 -5.72 14.41
C THR A 244 -3.69 -6.95 14.98
N GLU A 245 -4.04 -7.36 16.20
CA GLU A 245 -3.33 -8.38 16.95
C GLU A 245 -3.42 -9.77 16.33
N HIS A 246 -4.47 -10.04 15.54
CA HIS A 246 -4.57 -11.32 14.83
C HIS A 246 -3.54 -11.38 13.70
N LEU A 247 -3.40 -10.29 12.91
CA LEU A 247 -2.32 -10.18 11.92
C LEU A 247 -0.94 -10.34 12.58
N GLU A 248 -0.69 -9.65 13.69
CA GLU A 248 0.60 -9.74 14.40
C GLU A 248 0.88 -11.18 14.88
N GLN A 249 -0.15 -11.89 15.36
CA GLN A 249 -0.04 -13.28 15.77
C GLN A 249 0.22 -14.22 14.59
N GLU A 250 -0.44 -14.00 13.45
CA GLU A 250 -0.21 -14.78 12.22
C GLU A 250 1.22 -14.58 11.69
N LEU A 251 1.72 -13.33 11.69
CA LEU A 251 3.11 -13.05 11.32
C LEU A 251 4.12 -13.73 12.26
N GLN A 252 3.86 -13.70 13.57
CA GLN A 252 4.73 -14.37 14.55
C GLN A 252 4.72 -15.89 14.38
N THR A 253 3.53 -16.49 14.23
CA THR A 253 3.37 -17.93 13.99
C THR A 253 4.09 -18.35 12.71
N TRP A 254 3.94 -17.58 11.63
CA TRP A 254 4.60 -17.88 10.38
C TRP A 254 6.13 -17.73 10.46
N TYR A 255 6.62 -16.75 11.20
CA TYR A 255 8.06 -16.57 11.43
C TYR A 255 8.65 -17.78 12.17
N GLU A 256 7.94 -18.30 13.15
CA GLU A 256 8.34 -19.52 13.87
C GLU A 256 8.31 -20.75 12.97
N ASN A 257 7.26 -20.92 12.16
CA ASN A 257 7.12 -22.03 11.21
C ASN A 257 8.23 -22.07 10.14
N THR A 258 8.81 -20.90 9.81
CA THR A 258 9.93 -20.78 8.87
C THR A 258 11.29 -20.96 9.52
N GLY A 259 11.35 -21.25 10.83
CA GLY A 259 12.60 -21.39 11.58
C GLY A 259 13.28 -20.05 11.86
N GLY A 260 12.51 -18.96 11.91
CA GLY A 260 13.01 -17.60 12.14
C GLY A 260 13.56 -16.93 10.89
N LYS A 261 13.12 -17.32 9.70
CA LYS A 261 13.49 -16.65 8.44
C LYS A 261 12.53 -15.48 8.17
N PRO A 262 12.99 -14.37 7.59
CA PRO A 262 12.11 -13.24 7.29
C PRO A 262 10.97 -13.62 6.32
N ILE A 263 9.85 -12.93 6.44
CA ILE A 263 8.58 -13.26 5.77
C ILE A 263 8.30 -12.32 4.60
N TRP A 264 7.75 -12.87 3.54
CA TRP A 264 7.07 -12.13 2.49
C TRP A 264 5.56 -12.30 2.63
N VAL A 265 4.81 -11.19 2.63
CA VAL A 265 3.34 -11.19 2.56
C VAL A 265 2.96 -10.82 1.12
N THR A 266 3.00 -11.79 0.21
CA THR A 266 2.91 -11.53 -1.24
C THR A 266 1.51 -11.17 -1.71
N GLU A 267 0.49 -11.49 -0.91
CA GLU A 267 -0.88 -11.04 -1.15
C GLU A 267 -1.53 -10.62 0.15
N PHE A 268 -2.15 -9.44 0.14
CA PHE A 268 -3.12 -9.07 1.16
C PHE A 268 -4.17 -8.12 0.59
N ALA A 269 -5.42 -8.31 1.05
CA ALA A 269 -6.57 -7.46 0.78
C ALA A 269 -7.74 -7.85 1.70
N CYS A 270 -8.85 -7.11 1.62
CA CYS A 270 -10.08 -7.47 2.32
C CYS A 270 -10.54 -8.85 1.87
N ASN A 271 -10.91 -9.72 2.80
CA ASN A 271 -11.34 -11.10 2.54
C ASN A 271 -12.83 -11.19 2.12
N PRO A 272 -13.17 -11.29 0.82
CA PRO A 272 -14.56 -11.32 0.37
C PRO A 272 -15.25 -12.66 0.66
N TRP A 273 -14.49 -13.70 1.02
CA TRP A 273 -14.99 -15.05 1.32
C TRP A 273 -15.35 -15.24 2.79
N ALA A 274 -15.10 -14.22 3.62
CA ALA A 274 -15.64 -14.15 4.96
C ALA A 274 -17.17 -13.93 4.92
N GLU A 275 -17.80 -13.95 6.09
CA GLU A 275 -19.23 -13.71 6.29
C GLU A 275 -19.70 -12.28 5.90
N ARG A 276 -18.77 -11.42 5.45
CA ARG A 276 -18.99 -10.04 4.99
C ARG A 276 -18.31 -9.79 3.65
N SER A 277 -19.03 -9.27 2.65
CA SER A 277 -18.43 -8.89 1.37
C SER A 277 -17.55 -7.65 1.47
N CYS A 278 -16.53 -7.55 0.62
CA CYS A 278 -15.63 -6.41 0.55
C CYS A 278 -16.09 -5.37 -0.47
N ASN A 279 -15.61 -4.13 -0.28
CA ASN A 279 -15.75 -3.01 -1.20
C ASN A 279 -14.57 -2.05 -0.98
N ALA A 280 -14.42 -1.03 -1.84
CA ALA A 280 -13.30 -0.08 -1.76
C ALA A 280 -13.11 0.56 -0.37
N SER A 281 -14.19 0.86 0.35
CA SER A 281 -14.11 1.42 1.70
C SER A 281 -13.55 0.42 2.72
N LEU A 282 -13.92 -0.86 2.61
CA LEU A 282 -13.36 -1.93 3.46
C LEU A 282 -11.90 -2.22 3.10
N HIS A 283 -11.54 -2.23 1.80
CA HIS A 283 -10.16 -2.36 1.36
C HIS A 283 -9.27 -1.24 1.90
N SER A 284 -9.72 0.01 1.78
CA SER A 284 -8.99 1.17 2.31
C SER A 284 -8.82 1.08 3.84
N ARG A 285 -9.88 0.75 4.60
CA ARG A 285 -9.74 0.57 6.05
C ARG A 285 -8.75 -0.53 6.43
N LEU A 286 -8.76 -1.66 5.70
CA LEU A 286 -7.80 -2.72 5.96
C LEU A 286 -6.37 -2.26 5.66
N MET A 287 -6.17 -1.51 4.57
CA MET A 287 -4.87 -0.96 4.22
C MET A 287 -4.32 -0.06 5.34
N ASP A 288 -5.17 0.81 5.90
CA ASP A 288 -4.84 1.70 7.02
C ASP A 288 -4.40 0.95 8.28
N GLN A 289 -4.93 -0.26 8.50
CA GLN A 289 -4.60 -1.11 9.65
C GLN A 289 -3.37 -2.00 9.39
N VAL A 290 -3.30 -2.64 8.22
CA VAL A 290 -2.29 -3.65 7.91
C VAL A 290 -0.94 -3.05 7.54
N VAL A 291 -0.91 -1.98 6.74
CA VAL A 291 0.35 -1.42 6.22
C VAL A 291 1.27 -0.93 7.36
N PRO A 292 0.80 -0.21 8.39
CA PRO A 292 1.66 0.19 9.52
C PRO A 292 2.32 -0.99 10.23
N VAL A 293 1.59 -2.10 10.41
CA VAL A 293 2.11 -3.33 11.04
C VAL A 293 3.21 -3.96 10.18
N LEU A 294 2.97 -4.10 8.87
CA LEU A 294 3.94 -4.69 7.93
C LEU A 294 5.22 -3.82 7.80
N GLU A 295 5.07 -2.50 7.79
CA GLU A 295 6.19 -1.55 7.76
C GLU A 295 7.01 -1.62 9.05
N ALA A 296 6.37 -1.65 10.22
CA ALA A 296 7.04 -1.67 11.53
C ALA A 296 7.65 -3.03 11.90
N SER A 297 7.08 -4.13 11.41
CA SER A 297 7.50 -5.48 11.80
C SER A 297 8.90 -5.83 11.27
N PRO A 298 9.87 -6.19 12.13
CA PRO A 298 11.18 -6.67 11.67
C PRO A 298 11.12 -8.07 11.06
N LEU A 299 10.00 -8.78 11.23
CA LEU A 299 9.79 -10.12 10.68
C LEU A 299 9.48 -10.08 9.19
N VAL A 300 8.94 -8.96 8.69
CA VAL A 300 8.50 -8.80 7.30
C VAL A 300 9.61 -8.19 6.46
N ASN A 301 10.05 -8.92 5.45
CA ASN A 301 10.99 -8.45 4.43
C ASN A 301 10.29 -7.64 3.35
N ARG A 302 9.18 -8.15 2.81
CA ARG A 302 8.41 -7.52 1.73
C ARG A 302 6.93 -7.86 1.84
N TYR A 303 6.08 -7.00 1.30
CA TYR A 303 4.64 -7.24 1.19
C TYR A 303 4.06 -6.63 -0.10
N ALA A 304 3.02 -7.23 -0.68
CA ALA A 304 2.40 -6.72 -1.89
C ALA A 304 0.87 -6.70 -1.80
N TRP A 305 0.27 -5.56 -2.16
CA TRP A 305 -1.18 -5.41 -2.20
C TRP A 305 -1.76 -6.19 -3.38
N PHE A 306 -2.85 -6.90 -3.11
CA PHE A 306 -3.64 -7.58 -4.13
C PHE A 306 -4.89 -6.73 -4.47
N ALA A 307 -4.95 -6.03 -5.61
CA ALA A 307 -4.00 -6.03 -6.73
C ALA A 307 -3.98 -4.67 -7.47
N ALA A 308 -3.13 -4.53 -8.48
CA ALA A 308 -3.11 -3.33 -9.33
C ALA A 308 -4.46 -3.06 -10.00
N TYR A 309 -5.08 -4.06 -10.60
CA TYR A 309 -6.43 -3.96 -11.19
C TYR A 309 -7.43 -4.76 -10.36
N GLU A 310 -8.72 -4.55 -10.60
CA GLU A 310 -9.78 -5.26 -9.86
C GLU A 310 -9.69 -6.76 -10.14
N ALA A 311 -9.62 -7.56 -9.09
CA ALA A 311 -9.70 -9.01 -9.23
C ALA A 311 -11.18 -9.44 -9.26
N ALA A 312 -11.53 -10.38 -10.13
CA ALA A 312 -12.92 -10.81 -10.33
C ALA A 312 -13.63 -11.26 -9.03
N SER A 313 -12.88 -11.79 -8.06
CA SER A 313 -13.40 -12.22 -6.76
C SER A 313 -13.32 -11.14 -5.67
N MET A 314 -12.73 -9.97 -5.93
CA MET A 314 -12.46 -8.92 -4.94
C MET A 314 -12.93 -7.54 -5.41
N PRO A 315 -14.25 -7.27 -5.42
CA PRO A 315 -14.77 -5.99 -5.87
C PRO A 315 -14.22 -4.82 -5.03
N GLY A 316 -13.69 -3.81 -5.70
CA GLY A 316 -13.15 -2.58 -5.12
C GLY A 316 -11.73 -2.68 -4.57
N ASN A 317 -10.96 -3.73 -4.90
CA ASN A 317 -9.58 -3.89 -4.43
C ASN A 317 -8.52 -3.21 -5.32
N ALA A 318 -8.89 -2.67 -6.48
CA ALA A 318 -7.96 -2.12 -7.46
C ALA A 318 -7.22 -0.88 -6.93
N LEU A 319 -5.89 -0.82 -7.13
CA LEU A 319 -5.11 0.41 -6.96
C LEU A 319 -5.14 1.31 -8.19
N ASN A 320 -5.41 0.71 -9.35
CA ASN A 320 -5.46 1.38 -10.63
C ASN A 320 -6.87 1.40 -11.19
N ARG A 321 -7.16 2.44 -11.97
CA ARG A 321 -8.36 2.46 -12.79
C ARG A 321 -8.19 1.51 -13.97
N GLU A 322 -9.24 0.76 -14.27
CA GLU A 322 -9.26 -0.03 -15.50
C GLU A 322 -9.24 0.89 -16.71
N THR A 323 -8.37 0.58 -17.66
CA THR A 323 -8.35 1.11 -19.02
C THR A 323 -9.18 0.22 -19.95
N TRP A 324 -9.24 -1.08 -19.66
CA TRP A 324 -10.01 -2.06 -20.41
C TRP A 324 -10.88 -2.87 -19.44
N SER A 325 -12.20 -2.76 -19.61
CA SER A 325 -13.15 -3.62 -18.90
C SER A 325 -13.36 -4.91 -19.69
N GLN A 326 -13.37 -6.04 -18.99
CA GLN A 326 -13.41 -7.37 -19.59
C GLN A 326 -14.76 -8.06 -19.35
N LEU A 327 -15.32 -8.64 -20.41
CA LEU A 327 -16.48 -9.53 -20.36
C LEU A 327 -16.10 -10.89 -20.97
N THR A 328 -15.81 -11.85 -20.10
CA THR A 328 -15.41 -13.21 -20.50
C THR A 328 -16.60 -14.00 -21.02
N SER A 329 -16.42 -14.75 -22.11
CA SER A 329 -17.47 -15.56 -22.74
C SER A 329 -18.59 -14.72 -23.36
N PHE A 330 -18.25 -13.54 -23.88
CA PHE A 330 -19.16 -12.64 -24.58
C PHE A 330 -18.53 -12.14 -25.88
N SER A 331 -19.39 -11.79 -26.85
CA SER A 331 -19.01 -11.16 -28.11
C SER A 331 -20.05 -10.12 -28.55
N CYS A 332 -19.63 -9.16 -29.35
CA CYS A 332 -20.51 -8.18 -29.99
C CYS A 332 -21.16 -8.76 -31.26
N PRO A 333 -22.50 -8.65 -31.42
CA PRO A 333 -23.18 -9.11 -32.64
C PRO A 333 -22.70 -8.41 -33.92
N ASN A 334 -22.39 -7.11 -33.82
CA ASN A 334 -21.93 -6.29 -34.93
C ASN A 334 -20.42 -6.08 -34.79
N ASN A 335 -19.65 -6.82 -35.57
CA ASN A 335 -18.20 -6.74 -35.55
C ASN A 335 -17.58 -6.70 -36.96
N SER A 336 -16.44 -6.03 -37.07
CA SER A 336 -15.55 -6.08 -38.22
C SER A 336 -14.34 -6.93 -37.86
N TRP A 337 -13.91 -7.79 -38.78
CA TRP A 337 -12.68 -8.55 -38.61
C TRP A 337 -11.49 -7.61 -38.83
N THR A 338 -10.63 -7.54 -37.82
CA THR A 338 -9.47 -6.65 -37.83
C THR A 338 -8.22 -7.42 -38.24
N ALA A 339 -7.93 -8.55 -37.58
CA ALA A 339 -6.76 -9.38 -37.85
C ALA A 339 -6.90 -10.81 -37.26
N GLY A 340 -5.96 -11.69 -37.60
CA GLY A 340 -5.79 -13.01 -36.95
C GLY A 340 -4.45 -13.13 -36.24
N TYR A 341 -4.32 -14.09 -35.31
CA TYR A 341 -3.10 -14.37 -34.55
C TYR A 341 -2.27 -15.53 -35.13
N GLY A 342 -0.95 -15.48 -34.95
CA GLY A 342 -0.01 -16.57 -35.27
C GLY A 342 1.25 -16.08 -35.98
N ASP A 343 2.26 -16.93 -36.14
CA ASP A 343 3.63 -16.53 -36.49
C ASP A 343 3.84 -15.95 -37.92
N ALA A 344 2.79 -15.81 -38.72
CA ALA A 344 2.92 -15.23 -40.05
C ALA A 344 3.12 -13.71 -39.96
N SER A 345 3.96 -13.17 -40.86
CA SER A 345 4.32 -11.74 -40.85
C SER A 345 3.16 -10.77 -41.08
N TRP A 346 1.97 -11.26 -41.46
CA TRP A 346 0.76 -10.45 -41.69
C TRP A 346 -0.28 -10.64 -40.58
N GLN A 347 -0.03 -11.56 -39.64
CA GLN A 347 -0.87 -11.80 -38.47
C GLN A 347 -0.34 -10.97 -37.30
N ILE A 348 -1.25 -10.61 -36.40
CA ILE A 348 -0.90 -9.93 -35.16
C ILE A 348 -0.41 -10.95 -34.12
N GLN A 349 0.45 -10.51 -33.22
CA GLN A 349 1.01 -11.31 -32.14
C GLN A 349 0.52 -10.86 -30.77
N THR A 350 0.01 -9.62 -30.66
CA THR A 350 -0.32 -9.02 -29.37
C THR A 350 -1.68 -8.32 -29.37
N ASN A 351 -2.24 -8.15 -28.17
CA ASN A 351 -3.45 -7.36 -27.98
C ASN A 351 -3.25 -5.89 -28.38
N ALA A 352 -2.05 -5.33 -28.18
CA ALA A 352 -1.74 -3.97 -28.62
C ALA A 352 -1.74 -3.81 -30.14
N GLU A 353 -1.32 -4.82 -30.90
CA GLU A 353 -1.46 -4.83 -32.35
C GLU A 353 -2.91 -4.95 -32.80
N CYS A 354 -3.74 -5.72 -32.07
CA CYS A 354 -5.19 -5.73 -32.26
C CYS A 354 -5.81 -4.33 -32.06
N VAL A 355 -5.38 -3.60 -31.02
CA VAL A 355 -5.80 -2.21 -30.78
C VAL A 355 -5.39 -1.33 -31.97
N ALA A 356 -4.11 -1.34 -32.37
CA ALA A 356 -3.62 -0.50 -33.46
C ALA A 356 -4.33 -0.76 -34.78
N ALA A 357 -4.61 -2.03 -35.09
CA ALA A 357 -5.34 -2.41 -36.29
C ALA A 357 -6.83 -1.97 -36.22
N ALA A 358 -7.46 -2.03 -35.05
CA ALA A 358 -8.82 -1.54 -34.85
C ALA A 358 -8.90 0.00 -34.92
N GLU A 359 -7.90 0.72 -34.40
CA GLU A 359 -7.81 2.18 -34.53
C GLU A 359 -7.64 2.63 -35.99
N ALA A 360 -6.99 1.81 -36.82
CA ALA A 360 -6.79 2.09 -38.24
C ALA A 360 -8.03 1.76 -39.11
N ASP A 361 -8.97 0.96 -38.63
CA ASP A 361 -10.18 0.57 -39.35
C ASP A 361 -11.34 1.54 -39.05
N ALA A 362 -11.71 2.34 -40.05
CA ALA A 362 -12.77 3.34 -39.95
C ALA A 362 -14.18 2.76 -39.69
N SER A 363 -14.36 1.44 -39.79
CA SER A 363 -15.61 0.77 -39.43
C SER A 363 -15.75 0.51 -37.93
N CYS A 364 -14.64 0.54 -37.18
CA CYS A 364 -14.64 0.31 -35.74
C CYS A 364 -15.28 1.50 -34.99
N ALA A 365 -16.10 1.20 -33.99
CA ALA A 365 -16.66 2.21 -33.12
C ALA A 365 -15.59 2.84 -32.20
N THR A 366 -15.81 4.10 -31.82
CA THR A 366 -15.03 4.80 -30.79
C THR A 366 -15.96 5.25 -29.66
N PRO A 367 -15.65 4.98 -28.38
CA PRO A 367 -14.52 4.18 -27.86
C PRO A 367 -14.50 2.74 -28.36
N LEU A 368 -13.31 2.15 -28.41
CA LEU A 368 -13.13 0.80 -28.96
C LEU A 368 -13.84 -0.25 -28.09
N VAL A 369 -14.43 -1.23 -28.77
CA VAL A 369 -14.86 -2.50 -28.18
C VAL A 369 -14.25 -3.62 -29.00
N LEU A 370 -13.38 -4.41 -28.40
CA LEU A 370 -12.63 -5.48 -29.06
C LEU A 370 -13.20 -6.84 -28.66
N ASN A 371 -13.25 -7.78 -29.60
CA ASN A 371 -13.58 -9.17 -29.34
C ASN A 371 -12.39 -10.01 -29.77
N ILE A 372 -11.72 -10.61 -28.78
CA ILE A 372 -10.45 -11.31 -28.98
C ILE A 372 -10.64 -12.77 -28.54
N GLY A 373 -10.23 -13.70 -29.40
CA GLY A 373 -10.26 -15.14 -29.14
C GLY A 373 -10.16 -15.99 -30.41
N TRP A 374 -9.81 -17.28 -30.25
CA TRP A 374 -9.63 -18.26 -31.35
C TRP A 374 -8.78 -17.73 -32.50
N ASP A 375 -7.65 -17.14 -32.14
CA ASP A 375 -6.70 -16.55 -33.07
C ASP A 375 -7.31 -15.47 -33.97
N ALA A 376 -8.31 -14.74 -33.47
CA ALA A 376 -8.91 -13.63 -34.17
C ALA A 376 -9.09 -12.40 -33.28
N CYS A 377 -8.93 -11.25 -33.92
CA CYS A 377 -9.18 -9.92 -33.38
C CYS A 377 -10.28 -9.28 -34.22
N TYR A 378 -11.35 -8.86 -33.54
CA TYR A 378 -12.44 -8.11 -34.14
C TYR A 378 -12.66 -6.82 -33.35
N CYS A 379 -13.08 -5.77 -34.03
CA CYS A 379 -13.64 -4.59 -33.38
C CYS A 379 -15.16 -4.58 -33.55
N ALA A 380 -15.90 -4.07 -32.57
CA ALA A 380 -17.31 -3.79 -32.74
C ALA A 380 -17.49 -2.57 -33.64
N THR A 381 -18.52 -2.59 -34.47
CA THR A 381 -18.88 -1.43 -35.32
C THR A 381 -19.89 -0.51 -34.64
N ASP A 382 -20.27 -0.82 -33.39
CA ASP A 382 -21.14 -0.02 -32.52
C ASP A 382 -20.67 -0.11 -31.05
N ALA A 383 -21.41 0.50 -30.13
CA ALA A 383 -21.10 0.49 -28.70
C ALA A 383 -21.20 -0.90 -28.02
N CYS A 384 -21.75 -1.91 -28.71
CA CYS A 384 -21.94 -3.25 -28.19
C CYS A 384 -22.75 -3.29 -26.89
N ASP A 385 -23.86 -2.54 -26.82
CA ASP A 385 -24.69 -2.41 -25.62
C ASP A 385 -25.34 -3.73 -25.19
N ALA A 386 -25.54 -4.66 -26.13
CA ALA A 386 -26.14 -5.98 -25.90
C ALA A 386 -25.18 -7.11 -26.36
N PRO A 387 -24.11 -7.39 -25.60
CA PRO A 387 -23.19 -8.47 -25.94
C PRO A 387 -23.91 -9.83 -25.80
N VAL A 388 -23.53 -10.77 -26.66
CA VAL A 388 -24.10 -12.13 -26.69
C VAL A 388 -23.10 -13.13 -26.13
N ALA A 389 -23.61 -14.10 -25.36
CA ALA A 389 -22.78 -15.15 -24.78
C ALA A 389 -22.12 -16.01 -25.89
N THR A 390 -20.87 -16.37 -25.67
CA THR A 390 -20.06 -17.22 -26.54
C THR A 390 -19.06 -18.01 -25.71
N SER A 391 -18.59 -19.16 -26.20
CA SER A 391 -17.56 -19.95 -25.53
C SER A 391 -16.14 -19.66 -26.03
N TYR A 392 -15.99 -18.71 -26.96
CA TYR A 392 -14.76 -18.57 -27.73
C TYR A 392 -14.21 -17.14 -27.82
N MET A 393 -14.95 -16.11 -27.40
CA MET A 393 -14.43 -14.73 -27.37
C MET A 393 -14.47 -14.16 -25.97
N THR A 394 -13.57 -13.20 -25.76
CA THR A 394 -13.62 -12.23 -24.67
C THR A 394 -13.85 -10.86 -25.28
N THR A 395 -14.83 -10.11 -24.75
CA THR A 395 -15.06 -8.72 -25.12
C THR A 395 -14.30 -7.80 -24.19
N TYR A 396 -13.52 -6.86 -24.75
CA TYR A 396 -12.83 -5.80 -24.04
C TYR A 396 -13.43 -4.46 -24.45
N ARG A 397 -13.87 -3.64 -23.49
CA ARG A 397 -14.37 -2.28 -23.77
C ARG A 397 -13.38 -1.28 -23.23
N TYR A 398 -12.97 -0.35 -24.08
CA TYR A 398 -12.11 0.76 -23.69
C TYR A 398 -12.85 1.68 -22.72
N ALA A 399 -12.31 1.81 -21.51
CA ALA A 399 -12.89 2.60 -20.43
C ALA A 399 -12.37 4.05 -20.39
N GLY A 400 -11.38 4.39 -21.22
CA GLY A 400 -10.77 5.73 -21.27
C GLY A 400 -9.26 5.71 -21.00
N ASP A 401 -8.59 6.82 -21.32
CA ASP A 401 -7.17 6.98 -21.11
C ASP A 401 -6.85 7.04 -19.61
N GLY A 402 -6.10 6.04 -19.14
CA GLY A 402 -5.52 5.97 -17.80
C GLY A 402 -4.48 7.05 -17.50
N GLN A 403 -4.71 8.31 -17.90
CA GLN A 403 -3.95 9.45 -17.39
C GLN A 403 -4.26 9.62 -15.90
N GLY A 404 -3.35 9.17 -15.04
CA GLY A 404 -3.30 9.60 -13.63
C GLY A 404 -4.22 8.81 -12.69
N LEU A 405 -3.73 7.64 -12.32
CA LEU A 405 -4.07 6.90 -11.12
C LEU A 405 -4.12 7.86 -9.89
N ALA A 406 -5.24 7.88 -9.18
CA ALA A 406 -5.20 8.16 -7.76
C ALA A 406 -5.16 6.78 -7.08
N PRO A 407 -4.14 6.48 -6.25
CA PRO A 407 -4.20 5.33 -5.37
C PRO A 407 -5.51 5.40 -4.57
N LEU A 408 -5.97 4.24 -4.07
CA LEU A 408 -6.71 4.26 -2.81
C LEU A 408 -5.74 4.84 -1.76
N GLU A 409 -5.74 6.16 -1.62
CA GLU A 409 -5.10 6.80 -0.49
C GLU A 409 -5.93 6.49 0.74
N SER A 410 -5.25 6.24 1.85
CA SER A 410 -5.87 6.02 3.13
C SER A 410 -6.89 7.13 3.40
N VAL A 411 -8.08 6.80 3.90
CA VAL A 411 -9.06 7.84 4.31
C VAL A 411 -8.49 8.70 5.46
N SER A 412 -7.42 8.22 6.10
CA SER A 412 -6.59 8.97 7.06
C SER A 412 -5.60 9.98 6.42
N ALA A 413 -5.39 9.99 5.10
CA ALA A 413 -4.52 10.99 4.44
C ALA A 413 -5.15 12.39 4.35
N VAL A 414 -6.45 12.54 4.63
CA VAL A 414 -7.09 13.87 4.76
C VAL A 414 -7.02 14.40 6.21
N THR A 415 -6.42 13.66 7.14
CA THR A 415 -6.21 14.12 8.53
C THR A 415 -4.75 14.11 8.99
N SER A 416 -3.79 13.82 8.11
CA SER A 416 -2.37 14.00 8.41
C SER A 416 -1.93 15.44 8.16
N ALA A 417 -0.91 15.86 8.92
CA ALA A 417 -0.38 17.22 9.02
C ALA A 417 -0.04 17.94 7.70
N ASP A 418 -0.10 17.28 6.54
CA ASP A 418 0.18 17.84 5.22
C ASP A 418 -1.00 18.66 4.67
N ALA A 419 -2.26 18.24 4.89
CA ALA A 419 -3.44 19.04 4.50
C ALA A 419 -3.63 20.27 5.41
N VAL A 420 -3.15 20.18 6.66
CA VAL A 420 -3.05 21.30 7.59
C VAL A 420 -1.84 22.17 7.25
N ALA A 421 -0.73 21.61 6.77
CA ALA A 421 0.44 22.38 6.35
C ALA A 421 0.15 23.27 5.14
N ASP A 422 -0.62 22.80 4.15
CA ASP A 422 -0.92 23.59 2.95
C ASP A 422 -1.93 24.71 3.18
N SER A 423 -2.92 24.54 4.08
CA SER A 423 -3.84 25.65 4.45
C SER A 423 -3.25 26.61 5.49
N VAL A 424 -2.35 26.13 6.35
CA VAL A 424 -1.62 26.95 7.32
C VAL A 424 -0.44 27.69 6.65
N ALA A 425 0.15 27.16 5.58
CA ALA A 425 1.26 27.78 4.86
C ALA A 425 0.91 29.18 4.34
N ASP A 426 -0.28 29.38 3.79
CA ASP A 426 -0.65 30.67 3.19
C ASP A 426 -0.96 31.75 4.26
N SER A 427 -1.51 31.39 5.43
CA SER A 427 -1.76 32.37 6.50
C SER A 427 -0.53 32.61 7.41
N VAL A 428 0.37 31.62 7.51
CA VAL A 428 1.60 31.70 8.30
C VAL A 428 2.76 32.29 7.50
N ALA A 429 2.82 32.15 6.18
CA ALA A 429 3.86 32.76 5.34
C ALA A 429 3.90 34.29 5.47
N ASP A 430 2.74 34.95 5.49
CA ASP A 430 2.65 36.41 5.66
C ASP A 430 3.06 36.86 7.07
N SER A 431 2.79 36.03 8.08
CA SER A 431 3.16 36.31 9.49
C SER A 431 4.65 36.04 9.77
N VAL A 432 5.24 35.01 9.14
CA VAL A 432 6.64 34.62 9.27
C VAL A 432 7.56 35.56 8.49
N ALA A 433 7.11 36.11 7.36
CA ALA A 433 7.86 37.11 6.59
C ALA A 433 8.16 38.40 7.40
N HIS A 434 7.36 38.69 8.44
CA HIS A 434 7.56 39.82 9.34
C HIS A 434 8.57 39.57 10.48
N CYS A 435 8.80 38.33 10.91
CA CYS A 435 9.73 38.03 12.00
C CYS A 435 11.11 37.64 11.43
N ARG A 436 11.79 38.62 10.83
CA ARG A 436 13.14 38.47 10.25
C ARG A 436 14.18 38.10 11.31
N GLY A 437 14.58 36.82 11.34
CA GLY A 437 15.72 36.34 12.13
C GLY A 437 15.43 35.96 13.58
N ALA A 438 14.15 35.80 13.96
CA ALA A 438 13.76 35.35 15.29
C ALA A 438 13.27 33.90 15.29
N LEU A 439 13.40 33.22 16.45
CA LEU A 439 12.79 31.91 16.68
C LEU A 439 11.25 32.07 16.74
N VAL A 440 10.54 31.36 15.88
CA VAL A 440 9.06 31.35 15.86
C VAL A 440 8.56 30.12 16.60
N VAL A 441 7.74 30.32 17.62
CA VAL A 441 7.04 29.24 18.33
C VAL A 441 5.55 29.39 18.06
N VAL A 442 4.96 28.39 17.40
CA VAL A 442 3.52 28.32 17.15
C VAL A 442 2.90 27.44 18.24
N VAL A 443 2.01 28.01 19.05
CA VAL A 443 1.28 27.26 20.08
C VAL A 443 -0.17 27.15 19.66
N VAL A 444 -0.63 25.93 19.41
CA VAL A 444 -2.04 25.61 19.13
C VAL A 444 -2.72 25.30 20.47
N VAL A 445 -3.73 26.08 20.84
CA VAL A 445 -4.51 25.86 22.05
C VAL A 445 -5.93 25.44 21.66
N VAL A 446 -6.27 24.19 21.95
CA VAL A 446 -7.63 23.65 21.77
C VAL A 446 -8.35 23.70 23.12
N ARG A 447 -9.51 24.35 23.18
CA ARG A 447 -10.36 24.34 24.39
C ARG A 447 -11.10 23.01 24.46
N GLN A 448 -10.79 22.17 25.44
CA GLN A 448 -11.45 20.88 25.61
C GLN A 448 -12.89 21.06 26.11
N ALA A 449 -13.88 20.69 25.30
CA ALA A 449 -15.22 20.34 25.76
C ALA A 449 -15.93 19.46 24.71
N GLY A 450 -16.09 18.17 25.06
CA GLY A 450 -17.14 17.23 24.64
C GLY A 450 -17.63 17.25 23.19
N ASP A 451 -17.34 16.16 22.50
CA ASP A 451 -17.88 15.67 21.22
C ASP A 451 -17.51 16.44 19.93
N SER A 452 -16.83 15.69 19.04
CA SER A 452 -16.34 16.00 17.68
C SER A 452 -15.08 16.88 17.56
N ASP A 453 -13.92 16.23 17.43
CA ASP A 453 -12.57 16.83 17.23
C ASP A 453 -12.31 17.29 15.79
N ASN A 454 -13.15 18.17 15.22
CA ASN A 454 -12.90 18.75 13.90
C ASN A 454 -12.91 20.30 13.97
N CYS A 455 -11.74 20.95 13.91
CA CYS A 455 -11.65 22.39 13.61
C CYS A 455 -11.77 22.56 12.08
N LEU A 456 -12.85 23.19 11.61
CA LEU A 456 -12.97 23.71 10.24
C LEU A 456 -12.66 25.22 10.24
N ASP A 457 -12.34 25.76 9.07
CA ASP A 457 -12.02 27.17 8.88
C ASP A 457 -13.13 28.09 9.43
N GLY A 458 -12.75 29.03 10.32
CA GLY A 458 -13.67 29.99 10.93
C GLY A 458 -14.40 29.55 12.21
N ASP A 459 -14.03 28.42 12.84
CA ASP A 459 -14.61 28.02 14.14
C ASP A 459 -14.16 28.95 15.29
N PRO A 460 -15.06 29.69 15.95
CA PRO A 460 -14.73 30.62 17.04
C PRO A 460 -14.22 29.93 18.33
N ARG A 461 -14.19 28.59 18.36
CA ARG A 461 -13.65 27.79 19.48
C ARG A 461 -12.14 27.51 19.36
N CYS A 462 -11.54 27.65 18.18
CA CYS A 462 -10.12 27.42 17.93
C CYS A 462 -9.38 28.79 17.83
N TRP A 463 -8.29 28.98 18.56
CA TRP A 463 -7.53 30.26 18.61
C TRP A 463 -6.04 30.03 18.27
N HIS A 464 -5.43 30.94 17.53
CA HIS A 464 -4.01 30.89 17.17
C HIS A 464 -3.22 31.98 17.91
N LEU A 465 -2.09 31.62 18.52
CA LEU A 465 -1.19 32.56 19.19
C LEU A 465 0.18 32.50 18.51
N CYS A 466 0.59 33.59 17.86
CA CYS A 466 1.95 33.77 17.35
C CYS A 466 2.73 34.66 18.33
N MET A 467 3.87 34.17 18.82
CA MET A 467 4.79 34.93 19.69
C MET A 467 6.15 35.05 19.01
N CYS A 468 6.60 36.27 18.75
CA CYS A 468 7.97 36.55 18.30
C CYS A 468 8.80 37.03 19.50
N TRP A 469 9.93 36.38 19.77
CA TRP A 469 10.77 36.67 20.93
C TRP A 469 11.97 37.55 20.54
N SER A 470 11.69 38.85 20.39
CA SER A 470 12.63 39.96 20.60
C SER A 470 11.81 41.26 20.52
N ASP A 471 11.45 41.81 21.68
CA ASP A 471 10.59 42.99 21.88
C ASP A 471 9.11 42.86 21.46
N VAL A 472 8.24 43.25 22.40
CA VAL A 472 6.78 43.06 22.34
C VAL A 472 6.15 43.96 21.28
N ILE A 473 5.60 43.36 20.21
CA ILE A 473 4.65 44.01 19.32
C ILE A 473 3.31 43.26 19.43
N LEU A 474 2.32 43.92 20.03
CA LEU A 474 0.92 43.49 19.97
C LEU A 474 0.32 44.01 18.66
N LEU A 475 0.00 43.12 17.73
CA LEU A 475 -0.80 43.46 16.55
C LEU A 475 -2.26 43.05 16.81
N TRP A 476 -3.15 44.04 16.69
CA TRP A 476 -4.59 43.91 16.76
C TRP A 476 -5.11 43.98 15.32
N THR A 477 -5.88 42.98 14.89
CA THR A 477 -6.62 43.05 13.63
C THR A 477 -8.10 43.00 13.94
N ASP A 478 -8.75 44.17 13.85
CA ASP A 478 -10.20 44.35 13.89
C ASP A 478 -10.84 43.71 12.64
N VAL A 479 -11.83 42.84 12.86
CA VAL A 479 -12.89 42.55 11.88
C VAL A 479 -14.02 43.56 12.11
N PRO A 480 -14.58 44.21 11.07
CA PRO A 480 -15.65 45.18 11.28
C PRO A 480 -16.97 44.50 11.69
N ARG A 481 -17.46 44.88 12.87
CA ARG A 481 -18.87 45.07 13.27
C ARG A 481 -19.90 44.06 12.77
N ILE A 482 -20.47 43.27 13.68
CA ILE A 482 -21.91 43.24 14.00
C ILE A 482 -22.07 42.84 15.48
N MET A 483 -22.95 43.55 16.18
CA MET A 483 -23.30 43.46 17.61
C MET A 483 -22.31 44.05 18.61
N GLY A 484 -22.59 45.30 18.97
CA GLY A 484 -21.94 45.99 20.09
C GLY A 484 -22.51 45.55 21.43
N PHE A 485 -21.65 45.59 22.44
CA PHE A 485 -22.01 45.93 23.81
C PHE A 485 -20.88 46.78 24.41
N GLU A 486 -21.26 47.85 25.07
CA GLU A 486 -20.40 48.87 25.69
C GLU A 486 -19.62 48.30 26.88
N ARG A 487 -18.40 48.82 27.07
CA ARG A 487 -17.59 48.60 28.27
C ARG A 487 -18.24 49.25 29.49
N SER A 488 -18.36 48.49 30.57
CA SER A 488 -18.11 48.95 31.94
C SER A 488 -17.35 47.88 32.70
#